data_AF-A0A2J7PRK3-F1
#
_entry.id   AF-A0A2J7PRK3-F1
#
_cell.length_a   1.000
_cell.length_b   1.000
_cell.length_c   1.000
_cell.angle_alpha   90.00
_cell.angle_beta   90.00
_cell.angle_gamma   90.00
#
_symmetry.space_group_name_H-M   'P 1'
#
loop_
_entity.id
_entity.type
_entity.pdbx_description
1 polymer ?
#
loop_
_entity_poly.entity_id
_entity_poly.type
_entity_poly.pdbx_seq_one_letter_code
_entity_poly.pdbx_strand_id
1 'polypeptide(L)'
;MGLGTDDGVGRNRINVADGFGYFSINLPHQGQVTVNRSLDFERTQRYLVTIVASDRARNVSERFSTTTTLTVNVRDDDDQNPSFIYQGCMLHEGSCINPEYSTSVSSGKLAGILNIYPEKIQAVDMDSINAPIKYSFLSGTPSSYKDYFEIDEQTGAVRQKRAVDTSITKKFEIIVKAEEVSEQKRSATAKLFITVKPVDSNPPVINASATEGFADENAPVGTKVVDKNGNPIRLAVTDEDLVRMHI
;
A
#
# COMPACT_ATOMS: atom_id res chain seq x y z
N MET A 1 -21.37 27.30 -18.53
CA MET A 1 -20.23 27.56 -19.44
C MET A 1 -19.03 26.87 -18.87
N GLY A 2 -18.52 25.86 -19.57
CA GLY A 2 -17.30 25.16 -19.17
C GLY A 2 -16.06 25.90 -19.68
N LEU A 3 -14.97 25.78 -18.93
CA LEU A 3 -13.62 25.92 -19.45
C LEU A 3 -12.76 24.88 -18.74
N GLY A 4 -12.30 23.90 -19.51
CA GLY A 4 -11.15 23.07 -19.20
C GLY A 4 -10.02 23.43 -20.16
N THR A 5 -8.83 23.56 -19.59
CA THR A 5 -7.46 23.50 -20.14
C THR A 5 -6.59 23.36 -18.89
N ASP A 6 -5.52 22.61 -18.73
CA ASP A 6 -4.72 21.69 -19.55
C ASP A 6 -3.70 21.10 -18.54
N ASP A 7 -3.32 19.85 -18.76
CA ASP A 7 -2.13 19.09 -18.34
C ASP A 7 -1.24 19.55 -17.17
N GLY A 8 -1.27 18.75 -16.10
CA GLY A 8 -0.23 18.74 -15.08
C GLY A 8 -0.64 17.93 -13.84
N VAL A 9 -0.03 16.77 -13.64
CA VAL A 9 -0.04 16.06 -12.34
C VAL A 9 0.71 16.95 -11.34
N GLY A 10 -0.01 17.87 -10.71
CA GLY A 10 0.55 18.94 -9.89
C GLY A 10 -0.10 18.94 -8.51
N ARG A 11 0.70 18.58 -7.51
CA ARG A 11 0.45 18.60 -6.06
C ARG A 11 0.14 20.01 -5.47
N ASN A 12 -0.42 20.93 -6.26
CA ASN A 12 -0.46 22.36 -5.91
C ASN A 12 -1.73 23.10 -6.37
N ARG A 13 -2.86 22.39 -6.51
CA ARG A 13 -4.14 23.02 -6.83
C ARG A 13 -4.83 23.47 -5.54
N ILE A 14 -4.85 24.77 -5.29
CA ILE A 14 -5.61 25.37 -4.19
C ILE A 14 -7.10 25.29 -4.53
N ASN A 15 -7.90 24.61 -3.70
CA ASN A 15 -9.34 24.59 -3.80
C ASN A 15 -9.93 25.89 -3.21
N VAL A 16 -10.79 26.54 -3.99
CA VAL A 16 -11.36 27.86 -3.67
C VAL A 16 -12.90 27.81 -3.68
N ALA A 17 -13.56 28.39 -2.67
CA ALA A 17 -15.02 28.48 -2.57
C ALA A 17 -15.52 29.89 -2.15
N ASP A 18 -16.83 30.16 -2.22
CA ASP A 18 -17.44 31.49 -1.98
C ASP A 18 -17.71 31.83 -0.49
N GLY A 19 -17.47 30.89 0.41
CA GLY A 19 -17.57 31.07 1.87
C GLY A 19 -18.99 31.25 2.38
N PHE A 20 -20.01 31.07 1.53
CA PHE A 20 -21.40 31.23 1.91
C PHE A 20 -21.77 30.22 3.02
N GLY A 21 -22.30 30.73 4.14
CA GLY A 21 -22.67 29.93 5.31
C GLY A 21 -21.51 29.49 6.20
N TYR A 22 -20.25 29.62 5.75
CA TYR A 22 -19.04 29.36 6.55
C TYR A 22 -18.61 30.58 7.36
N PHE A 23 -18.90 31.78 6.88
CA PHE A 23 -18.55 33.03 7.56
C PHE A 23 -19.78 33.91 7.74
N SER A 24 -19.82 34.66 8.84
CA SER A 24 -20.90 35.60 9.16
C SER A 24 -20.38 36.85 9.86
N ILE A 25 -21.15 37.94 9.80
CA ILE A 25 -20.98 39.13 10.66
C ILE A 25 -22.24 39.24 11.52
N ASN A 26 -22.21 38.62 12.71
CA ASN A 26 -23.40 38.46 13.54
C ASN A 26 -23.91 39.80 14.10
N LEU A 27 -23.01 40.74 14.36
CA LEU A 27 -23.33 42.08 14.84
C LEU A 27 -22.82 43.09 13.80
N PRO A 28 -23.67 43.54 12.85
CA PRO A 28 -23.23 44.34 11.70
C PRO A 28 -22.51 45.65 12.07
N HIS A 29 -22.80 46.20 13.25
CA HIS A 29 -22.17 47.43 13.75
C HIS A 29 -20.75 47.20 14.31
N GLN A 30 -20.38 45.96 14.61
CA GLN A 30 -19.06 45.61 15.12
C GLN A 30 -18.09 45.23 13.99
N GLY A 31 -18.62 44.82 12.82
CA GLY A 31 -17.83 44.45 11.65
C GLY A 31 -16.98 43.19 11.82
N GLN A 32 -17.14 42.45 12.93
CA GLN A 32 -16.37 41.24 13.21
C GLN A 32 -16.88 40.07 12.36
N VAL A 33 -15.98 39.50 11.55
CA VAL A 33 -16.23 38.27 10.80
C VAL A 33 -15.98 37.08 11.71
N THR A 34 -16.94 36.16 11.77
CA THR A 34 -16.87 34.94 12.57
C THR A 34 -17.02 33.70 11.70
N VAL A 35 -16.31 32.63 12.06
CA VAL A 35 -16.51 31.30 11.47
C VAL A 35 -17.82 30.73 12.02
N ASN A 36 -18.67 30.22 11.12
CA ASN A 36 -20.02 29.74 11.42
C ASN A 36 -20.19 28.24 11.12
N ARG A 37 -19.21 27.60 10.47
CA ARG A 37 -19.14 26.15 10.21
C ARG A 37 -17.69 25.67 10.30
N SER A 38 -17.48 24.38 10.54
CA SER A 38 -16.14 23.80 10.54
C SER A 38 -15.44 24.04 9.20
N LEU A 39 -14.16 24.39 9.28
CA LEU A 39 -13.26 24.52 8.15
C LEU A 39 -12.41 23.24 8.08
N ASP A 40 -12.03 22.85 6.88
CA ASP A 40 -11.34 21.60 6.57
C ASP A 40 -10.38 21.92 5.41
N PHE A 41 -9.07 21.83 5.67
CA PHE A 41 -8.03 22.30 4.76
C PHE A 41 -7.93 21.39 3.53
N GLU A 42 -8.06 20.08 3.72
CA GLU A 42 -8.03 19.02 2.72
C GLU A 42 -9.13 19.26 1.68
N ARG A 43 -10.28 19.75 2.15
CA ARG A 43 -11.42 20.09 1.28
C ARG A 43 -11.33 21.48 0.66
N THR A 44 -10.97 22.52 1.42
CA THR A 44 -10.99 23.91 0.91
C THR A 44 -9.94 24.79 1.59
N GLN A 45 -8.87 25.10 0.87
CA GLN A 45 -7.79 25.94 1.39
C GLN A 45 -8.08 27.45 1.35
N ARG A 46 -9.03 27.90 0.53
CA ARG A 46 -9.33 29.34 0.36
C ARG A 46 -10.80 29.64 0.17
N TYR A 47 -11.27 30.70 0.83
CA TYR A 47 -12.60 31.25 0.62
C TYR A 47 -12.54 32.69 0.12
N LEU A 48 -13.39 33.03 -0.84
CA LEU A 48 -13.61 34.37 -1.39
C LEU A 48 -14.96 34.90 -0.91
N VAL A 49 -14.98 35.50 0.27
CA VAL A 49 -16.21 35.95 0.92
C VAL A 49 -16.61 37.32 0.39
N THR A 50 -17.78 37.43 -0.23
CA THR A 50 -18.31 38.73 -0.66
C THR A 50 -18.98 39.42 0.52
N ILE A 51 -18.48 40.60 0.87
CA ILE A 51 -19.00 41.47 1.93
C ILE A 51 -19.80 42.60 1.29
N VAL A 52 -21.04 42.79 1.74
CA VAL A 52 -21.92 43.87 1.30
C VAL A 52 -22.13 44.84 2.45
N ALA A 53 -21.78 46.11 2.24
CA ALA A 53 -22.14 47.19 3.14
C ALA A 53 -23.26 48.00 2.49
N SER A 54 -24.30 48.31 3.25
CA SER A 54 -25.44 49.11 2.80
C SER A 54 -25.78 50.14 3.87
N ASP A 55 -26.10 51.36 3.45
CA ASP A 55 -26.52 52.39 4.40
C ASP A 55 -27.93 52.10 4.98
N ARG A 56 -28.38 52.97 5.90
CA ARG A 56 -29.67 52.85 6.58
C ARG A 56 -30.68 53.91 6.14
N ALA A 57 -30.65 54.37 4.88
CA ALA A 57 -31.66 55.30 4.39
C ALA A 57 -33.07 54.74 4.62
N ARG A 58 -34.00 55.63 5.03
CA ARG A 58 -35.36 55.26 5.42
C ARG A 58 -36.13 54.69 4.23
N ASN A 59 -35.99 55.30 3.06
CA ASN A 59 -36.52 54.79 1.81
C ASN A 59 -35.55 53.76 1.23
N VAL A 60 -36.03 52.53 0.98
CA VAL A 60 -35.19 51.44 0.46
C VAL A 60 -34.59 51.78 -0.92
N SER A 61 -35.33 52.52 -1.75
CA SER A 61 -34.89 52.98 -3.07
C SER A 61 -33.74 54.00 -3.05
N GLU A 62 -33.47 54.61 -1.90
CA GLU A 62 -32.40 55.61 -1.72
C GLU A 62 -31.15 55.01 -1.07
N ARG A 63 -31.18 53.72 -0.69
CA ARG A 63 -30.03 53.09 -0.04
C ARG A 63 -28.90 52.85 -1.02
N PHE A 64 -27.72 53.32 -0.67
CA PHE A 64 -26.49 52.95 -1.35
C PHE A 64 -25.93 51.66 -0.76
N SER A 65 -25.23 50.89 -1.60
CA SER A 65 -24.45 49.73 -1.15
C SER A 65 -23.14 49.63 -1.90
N THR A 66 -22.16 49.02 -1.26
CA THR A 66 -20.86 48.68 -1.84
C THR A 66 -20.52 47.24 -1.52
N THR A 67 -19.75 46.61 -2.40
CA THR A 67 -19.26 45.25 -2.20
C THR A 67 -17.74 45.23 -2.18
N THR A 68 -17.19 44.29 -1.41
CA THR A 68 -15.76 43.95 -1.43
C THR A 68 -15.59 42.46 -1.22
N THR A 69 -14.44 41.90 -1.57
CA THR A 69 -14.13 40.48 -1.41
C THR A 69 -13.05 40.29 -0.36
N LEU A 70 -13.37 39.59 0.71
CA LEU A 70 -12.43 39.13 1.71
C LEU A 70 -11.88 37.75 1.30
N THR A 71 -10.56 37.66 1.17
CA THR A 71 -9.89 36.37 0.99
C THR A 71 -9.55 35.78 2.35
N VAL A 72 -10.13 34.63 2.68
CA VAL A 72 -9.79 33.85 3.88
C VAL A 72 -8.96 32.65 3.44
N ASN A 73 -7.70 32.58 3.89
CA ASN A 73 -6.86 31.40 3.69
C ASN A 73 -6.99 30.52 4.93
N VAL A 74 -7.36 29.26 4.73
CA VAL A 74 -7.41 28.25 5.80
C VAL A 74 -5.98 27.80 6.06
N ARG A 75 -5.61 27.72 7.34
CA ARG A 75 -4.35 27.12 7.75
C ARG A 75 -4.60 25.64 7.97
N ASP A 76 -3.63 24.86 7.53
CA ASP A 76 -3.60 23.43 7.75
C ASP A 76 -3.29 23.11 9.21
N ASP A 77 -3.94 22.08 9.74
CA ASP A 77 -3.69 21.49 11.05
C ASP A 77 -3.29 20.03 10.82
N ASP A 78 -2.36 19.50 11.60
CA ASP A 78 -1.96 18.09 11.53
C ASP A 78 -3.15 17.26 12.04
N ASP A 79 -3.98 16.80 11.12
CA ASP A 79 -5.24 16.11 11.36
C ASP A 79 -5.47 14.85 10.53
N GLN A 80 -4.65 14.59 9.52
CA GLN A 80 -4.69 13.38 8.72
C GLN A 80 -3.79 12.30 9.29
N ASN A 81 -4.22 11.03 9.15
CA ASN A 81 -3.37 9.90 9.49
C ASN A 81 -2.48 9.54 8.30
N PRO A 82 -1.28 8.99 8.53
CA PRO A 82 -0.47 8.50 7.44
C PRO A 82 -1.20 7.33 6.80
N SER A 83 -1.03 7.12 5.50
CA SER A 83 -1.75 6.11 4.73
C SER A 83 -0.79 5.32 3.85
N PHE A 84 -0.86 3.98 3.91
CA PHE A 84 -0.14 3.14 2.95
C PHE A 84 -0.84 3.23 1.59
N ILE A 85 -0.13 3.63 0.53
CA ILE A 85 -0.71 3.78 -0.80
C ILE A 85 0.18 3.11 -1.85
N TYR A 86 -0.44 2.30 -2.71
CA TYR A 86 0.19 1.63 -3.85
C TYR A 86 -0.80 1.48 -5.00
N GLN A 87 -0.30 1.31 -6.22
CA GLN A 87 -1.13 1.17 -7.41
C GLN A 87 -2.07 -0.04 -7.30
N GLY A 88 -3.37 0.19 -7.49
CA GLY A 88 -4.39 -0.85 -7.47
C GLY A 88 -4.97 -1.18 -6.09
N CYS A 89 -4.58 -0.45 -5.03
CA CYS A 89 -5.31 -0.53 -3.77
C CYS A 89 -6.73 0.05 -3.91
N MET A 90 -7.67 -0.43 -3.09
CA MET A 90 -9.01 0.16 -3.01
C MET A 90 -8.98 1.41 -2.13
N LEU A 91 -9.29 2.58 -2.70
CA LEU A 91 -9.30 3.86 -1.98
C LEU A 91 -10.68 4.16 -1.38
N HIS A 92 -10.67 4.70 -0.16
CA HIS A 92 -11.81 5.37 0.47
C HIS A 92 -11.33 6.72 1.00
N GLU A 93 -11.99 7.80 0.57
CA GLU A 93 -11.61 9.17 0.95
C GLU A 93 -10.12 9.49 0.73
N GLY A 94 -9.50 8.88 -0.29
CA GLY A 94 -8.10 9.12 -0.65
C GLY A 94 -7.09 8.17 0.01
N SER A 95 -7.51 7.31 0.94
CA SER A 95 -6.65 6.34 1.64
C SER A 95 -6.97 4.90 1.25
N CYS A 96 -5.96 4.03 1.18
CA CYS A 96 -6.20 2.61 0.91
C CYS A 96 -6.92 1.92 2.07
N ILE A 97 -7.97 1.17 1.76
CA ILE A 97 -8.68 0.30 2.70
C ILE A 97 -7.94 -1.02 2.80
N ASN A 98 -7.63 -1.47 4.03
CA ASN A 98 -6.98 -2.75 4.30
C ASN A 98 -5.75 -3.01 3.41
N PRO A 99 -4.70 -2.17 3.47
CA PRO A 99 -3.52 -2.35 2.66
C PRO A 99 -2.81 -3.68 2.98
N GLU A 100 -2.50 -4.45 1.94
CA GLU A 100 -1.87 -5.76 2.05
C GLU A 100 -0.64 -5.84 1.15
N TYR A 101 0.46 -6.28 1.74
CA TYR A 101 1.74 -6.53 1.10
C TYR A 101 2.08 -8.01 1.15
N SER A 102 2.87 -8.47 0.21
CA SER A 102 3.32 -9.86 0.18
C SER A 102 4.76 -10.00 -0.31
N THR A 103 5.41 -11.08 0.12
CA THR A 103 6.70 -11.53 -0.39
C THR A 103 6.88 -13.02 -0.11
N SER A 104 7.97 -13.61 -0.62
CA SER A 104 8.31 -14.99 -0.33
C SER A 104 9.79 -15.16 -0.06
N VAL A 105 10.11 -16.05 0.88
CA VAL A 105 11.47 -16.50 1.17
C VAL A 105 11.60 -17.99 0.90
N SER A 106 12.80 -18.44 0.58
CA SER A 106 13.12 -19.83 0.34
C SER A 106 13.46 -20.56 1.64
N SER A 107 12.90 -21.75 1.85
CA SER A 107 13.16 -22.62 3.00
C SER A 107 14.66 -22.80 3.24
N GLY A 108 15.12 -22.57 4.46
CA GLY A 108 16.53 -22.76 4.83
C GLY A 108 17.52 -21.79 4.17
N LYS A 109 17.06 -20.82 3.37
CA LYS A 109 17.93 -19.81 2.72
C LYS A 109 17.68 -18.41 3.29
N LEU A 110 18.75 -17.62 3.30
CA LEU A 110 18.72 -16.22 3.73
C LEU A 110 18.67 -15.32 2.47
N ALA A 111 17.62 -14.51 2.35
CA ALA A 111 17.41 -13.60 1.23
C ALA A 111 17.95 -12.18 1.49
N GLY A 112 18.18 -11.79 2.75
CA GLY A 112 18.55 -10.42 3.09
C GLY A 112 17.37 -9.45 2.93
N ILE A 113 17.56 -8.35 2.21
CA ILE A 113 16.48 -7.37 1.96
C ILE A 113 15.45 -8.00 1.01
N LEU A 114 14.18 -7.96 1.40
CA LEU A 114 13.09 -8.61 0.69
C LEU A 114 12.49 -7.69 -0.37
N ASN A 115 12.18 -8.26 -1.54
CA ASN A 115 11.37 -7.59 -2.56
C ASN A 115 9.90 -7.71 -2.18
N ILE A 116 9.26 -6.59 -1.87
CA ILE A 116 7.86 -6.54 -1.45
C ILE A 116 6.95 -6.23 -2.66
N TYR A 117 5.81 -6.91 -2.72
CA TYR A 117 4.73 -6.71 -3.69
C TYR A 117 3.49 -6.15 -2.96
N PRO A 118 2.67 -5.30 -3.58
CA PRO A 118 2.78 -4.79 -4.97
C PRO A 118 3.87 -3.74 -5.16
N GLU A 119 4.22 -3.02 -4.09
CA GLU A 119 5.28 -2.01 -4.08
C GLU A 119 6.06 -2.09 -2.76
N LYS A 120 7.12 -1.29 -2.63
CA LYS A 120 7.82 -1.13 -1.35
C LYS A 120 6.86 -0.61 -0.28
N ILE A 121 7.06 -1.04 0.97
CA ILE A 121 6.30 -0.54 2.11
C ILE A 121 6.62 0.93 2.30
N GLN A 122 5.63 1.78 2.07
CA GLN A 122 5.74 3.22 2.29
C GLN A 122 4.36 3.76 2.65
N ALA A 123 4.30 4.60 3.67
CA ALA A 123 3.14 5.41 4.00
C ALA A 123 3.39 6.86 3.57
N VAL A 124 2.30 7.56 3.27
CA VAL A 124 2.27 8.97 2.93
C VAL A 124 1.25 9.67 3.82
N ASP A 125 1.62 10.84 4.30
CA ASP A 125 0.70 11.77 4.94
C ASP A 125 0.21 12.77 3.89
N MET A 126 -1.07 13.12 3.96
CA MET A 126 -1.71 14.07 3.05
C MET A 126 -1.70 15.51 3.59
N ASP A 127 -1.36 15.69 4.86
CA ASP A 127 -1.14 17.01 5.45
C ASP A 127 -0.01 17.75 4.74
N SER A 128 -0.09 19.07 4.69
CA SER A 128 1.00 19.93 4.22
C SER A 128 2.12 20.06 5.26
N ILE A 129 1.84 19.67 6.51
CA ILE A 129 2.79 19.60 7.62
C ILE A 129 3.58 18.29 7.50
N ASN A 130 4.86 18.38 7.14
CA ASN A 130 5.70 17.19 6.98
C ASN A 130 6.18 16.66 8.33
N ALA A 131 5.45 15.70 8.92
CA ALA A 131 5.94 14.89 10.02
C ALA A 131 6.74 13.67 9.50
N PRO A 132 7.94 13.37 10.04
CA PRO A 132 8.65 12.15 9.67
C PRO A 132 7.84 10.90 10.06
N ILE A 133 7.76 9.90 9.18
CA ILE A 133 7.08 8.64 9.45
C ILE A 133 8.10 7.55 9.79
N LYS A 134 7.83 6.80 10.86
CA LYS A 134 8.63 5.65 11.31
C LYS A 134 7.86 4.35 11.16
N TYR A 135 8.57 3.30 10.75
CA TYR A 135 8.02 1.97 10.50
C TYR A 135 8.40 0.98 11.60
N SER A 136 7.45 0.11 11.96
CA SER A 136 7.69 -0.96 12.94
C SER A 136 6.78 -2.16 12.69
N PHE A 137 7.10 -3.31 13.30
CA PHE A 137 6.16 -4.42 13.41
C PHE A 137 5.36 -4.30 14.70
N LEU A 138 4.06 -4.07 14.56
CA LEU A 138 3.12 -3.95 15.68
C LEU A 138 2.81 -5.32 16.29
N SER A 139 2.50 -6.30 15.44
CA SER A 139 2.19 -7.67 15.84
C SER A 139 2.44 -8.64 14.68
N GLY A 140 2.38 -9.94 14.94
CA GLY A 140 2.53 -10.93 13.89
C GLY A 140 2.38 -12.36 14.37
N THR A 141 2.13 -13.26 13.42
CA THR A 141 1.96 -14.70 13.62
C THR A 141 2.86 -15.47 12.64
N PRO A 142 3.57 -16.53 13.09
CA PRO A 142 3.75 -16.97 14.47
C PRO A 142 4.50 -15.94 15.32
N SER A 143 4.41 -16.03 16.65
CA SER A 143 5.02 -15.07 17.60
C SER A 143 6.54 -14.91 17.44
N SER A 144 7.21 -15.89 16.84
CA SER A 144 8.63 -15.88 16.49
C SER A 144 8.98 -15.02 15.28
N TYR A 145 8.04 -14.30 14.66
CA TYR A 145 8.29 -13.48 13.45
C TYR A 145 9.47 -12.51 13.61
N LYS A 146 9.67 -11.92 14.80
CA LYS A 146 10.79 -10.98 15.08
C LYS A 146 12.17 -11.65 15.10
N ASP A 147 12.24 -12.97 15.24
CA ASP A 147 13.48 -13.74 15.17
C ASP A 147 13.99 -13.85 13.73
N TYR A 148 13.07 -13.81 12.76
CA TYR A 148 13.35 -14.04 11.34
C TYR A 148 13.39 -12.74 10.54
N PHE A 149 12.58 -11.75 10.91
CA PHE A 149 12.42 -10.53 10.13
C PHE A 149 12.62 -9.28 11.00
N GLU A 150 13.06 -8.22 10.34
CA GLU A 150 13.02 -6.86 10.87
C GLU A 150 12.60 -5.89 9.76
N ILE A 151 12.21 -4.69 10.17
CA ILE A 151 11.88 -3.59 9.29
C ILE A 151 12.77 -2.40 9.65
N ASP A 152 13.32 -1.75 8.64
CA ASP A 152 14.07 -0.51 8.80
C ASP A 152 13.10 0.63 9.17
N GLU A 153 13.39 1.30 10.29
CA GLU A 153 12.50 2.29 10.90
C GLU A 153 12.27 3.51 9.98
N GLN A 154 13.20 3.85 9.09
CA GLN A 154 13.12 5.06 8.26
C GLN A 154 12.60 4.77 6.86
N THR A 155 12.99 3.62 6.29
CA THR A 155 12.74 3.30 4.88
C THR A 155 11.61 2.31 4.66
N GLY A 156 11.16 1.61 5.72
CA GLY A 156 10.17 0.54 5.61
C GLY A 156 10.71 -0.74 4.96
N ALA A 157 12.02 -0.81 4.66
CA ALA A 157 12.63 -1.99 4.05
C ALA A 157 12.60 -3.19 5.01
N VAL A 158 12.06 -4.32 4.54
CA VAL A 158 11.99 -5.55 5.33
C VAL A 158 13.20 -6.41 5.02
N ARG A 159 13.88 -6.88 6.06
CA ARG A 159 15.04 -7.76 5.96
C ARG A 159 14.79 -9.09 6.67
N GLN A 160 15.12 -10.18 6.00
CA GLN A 160 15.25 -11.49 6.62
C GLN A 160 16.62 -11.58 7.32
N LYS A 161 16.60 -11.70 8.64
CA LYS A 161 17.78 -11.86 9.51
C LYS A 161 18.20 -13.31 9.69
N ARG A 162 17.24 -14.23 9.58
CA ARG A 162 17.47 -15.66 9.82
C ARG A 162 16.70 -16.49 8.81
N ALA A 163 17.34 -17.56 8.34
CA ALA A 163 16.68 -18.55 7.50
C ALA A 163 15.53 -19.23 8.27
N VAL A 164 14.39 -19.41 7.61
CA VAL A 164 13.24 -20.13 8.14
C VAL A 164 13.00 -21.37 7.29
N ASP A 165 12.67 -22.48 7.92
CA ASP A 165 12.31 -23.70 7.23
C ASP A 165 10.79 -23.90 7.20
N THR A 166 10.27 -24.50 6.13
CA THR A 166 8.84 -24.83 5.98
C THR A 166 8.29 -25.73 7.09
N SER A 167 9.15 -26.52 7.75
CA SER A 167 8.79 -27.34 8.92
C SER A 167 8.43 -26.51 10.16
N ILE A 168 8.92 -25.26 10.25
CA ILE A 168 8.59 -24.34 11.35
C ILE A 168 7.27 -23.62 11.06
N THR A 169 7.16 -23.01 9.88
CA THR A 169 5.92 -22.41 9.40
C THR A 169 5.95 -22.25 7.89
N LYS A 170 4.78 -22.34 7.26
CA LYS A 170 4.60 -22.09 5.83
C LYS A 170 4.36 -20.61 5.51
N LYS A 171 3.94 -19.81 6.51
CA LYS A 171 3.63 -18.39 6.33
C LYS A 171 3.86 -17.56 7.60
N PHE A 172 4.19 -16.30 7.40
CA PHE A 172 4.07 -15.26 8.42
C PHE A 172 3.00 -14.25 7.98
N GLU A 173 2.22 -13.79 8.95
CA GLU A 173 1.30 -12.67 8.81
C GLU A 173 1.71 -11.62 9.84
N ILE A 174 2.21 -10.48 9.37
CA ILE A 174 2.78 -9.42 10.21
C ILE A 174 1.98 -8.14 10.01
N ILE A 175 1.63 -7.46 11.09
CA ILE A 175 1.03 -6.13 11.05
C ILE A 175 2.15 -5.10 11.12
N VAL A 176 2.34 -4.40 10.00
CA VAL A 176 3.26 -3.26 9.89
C VAL A 176 2.55 -2.00 10.36
N LYS A 177 3.23 -1.16 11.12
CA LYS A 177 2.75 0.15 11.55
C LYS A 177 3.64 1.24 10.99
N ALA A 178 3.02 2.27 10.43
CA ALA A 178 3.63 3.56 10.13
C ALA A 178 3.11 4.57 11.17
N GLU A 179 4.01 5.24 11.88
CA GLU A 179 3.67 6.22 12.92
C GLU A 179 4.45 7.51 12.69
N GLU A 180 3.77 8.63 12.77
CA GLU A 180 4.41 9.94 12.72
C GLU A 180 5.22 10.22 13.99
N VAL A 181 6.34 10.91 13.79
CA VAL A 181 7.12 11.52 14.86
C VAL A 181 6.49 12.86 15.23
N SER A 182 5.30 12.79 15.82
CA SER A 182 4.51 13.92 16.31
C SER A 182 4.04 13.68 17.76
N GLU A 183 3.49 14.70 18.42
CA GLU A 183 2.91 14.53 19.77
C GLU A 183 1.65 13.66 19.73
N GLN A 184 0.90 13.76 18.63
CA GLN A 184 -0.34 13.06 18.36
C GLN A 184 -0.11 11.58 18.02
N LYS A 185 1.08 11.24 17.50
CA LYS A 185 1.48 9.87 17.13
C LYS A 185 0.44 9.20 16.22
N ARG A 186 -0.04 9.95 15.23
CA ARG A 186 -0.95 9.40 14.22
C ARG A 186 -0.30 8.24 13.51
N SER A 187 -1.11 7.25 13.14
CA SER A 187 -0.58 6.01 12.60
C SER A 187 -1.56 5.27 11.72
N ALA A 188 -1.00 4.45 10.83
CA ALA A 188 -1.74 3.45 10.07
C ALA A 188 -1.07 2.09 10.15
N THR A 189 -1.84 1.08 9.75
CA THR A 189 -1.37 -0.31 9.71
C THR A 189 -1.62 -0.95 8.36
N ALA A 190 -0.76 -1.91 8.01
CA ALA A 190 -0.89 -2.76 6.84
C ALA A 190 -0.55 -4.21 7.19
N LYS A 191 -1.12 -5.16 6.45
CA LYS A 191 -0.72 -6.57 6.57
C LYS A 191 0.44 -6.87 5.65
N LEU A 192 1.39 -7.65 6.13
CA LEU A 192 2.49 -8.21 5.36
C LEU A 192 2.44 -9.74 5.45
N PHE A 193 2.24 -10.38 4.30
CA PHE A 193 2.30 -11.83 4.17
C PHE A 193 3.66 -12.27 3.65
N ILE A 194 4.34 -13.15 4.39
CA ILE A 194 5.61 -13.74 3.95
C ILE A 194 5.42 -15.25 3.79
N THR A 195 5.43 -15.74 2.56
CA THR A 195 5.34 -17.18 2.27
C THR A 195 6.72 -17.83 2.33
N VAL A 196 6.84 -18.93 3.08
CA VAL A 196 8.05 -19.76 3.06
C VAL A 196 7.86 -20.83 1.99
N LYS A 197 8.59 -20.69 0.89
CA LYS A 197 8.54 -21.63 -0.23
C LYS A 197 9.54 -22.76 -0.01
N PRO A 198 9.15 -24.02 -0.26
CA PRO A 198 10.12 -25.10 -0.37
C PRO A 198 11.26 -24.70 -1.33
N VAL A 199 12.48 -25.09 -1.00
CA VAL A 199 13.59 -24.98 -1.94
C VAL A 199 13.57 -26.23 -2.81
N ASP A 200 13.48 -26.01 -4.12
CA ASP A 200 13.90 -26.99 -5.11
C ASP A 200 15.44 -26.95 -5.13
N SER A 201 16.03 -27.97 -4.51
CA SER A 201 17.48 -28.15 -4.32
C SER A 201 18.03 -29.34 -5.09
N ASN A 202 17.17 -30.24 -5.55
CA ASN A 202 17.53 -31.52 -6.14
C ASN A 202 16.84 -31.67 -7.49
N PRO A 203 17.57 -31.66 -8.62
CA PRO A 203 16.96 -31.84 -9.92
C PRO A 203 16.34 -33.25 -10.05
N PRO A 204 15.34 -33.43 -10.92
CA PRO A 204 14.78 -34.74 -11.20
C PRO A 204 15.84 -35.68 -11.79
N VAL A 205 15.86 -36.92 -11.31
CA VAL A 205 16.76 -37.99 -11.74
C VAL A 205 15.97 -39.03 -12.54
N ILE A 206 16.49 -39.40 -13.71
CA ILE A 206 15.93 -40.50 -14.52
C ILE A 206 16.69 -41.78 -14.20
N ASN A 207 15.97 -42.79 -13.74
CA ASN A 207 16.46 -44.15 -13.53
C ASN A 207 15.96 -45.04 -14.67
N ALA A 208 16.88 -45.56 -15.48
CA ALA A 208 16.58 -46.48 -16.58
C ALA A 208 16.93 -47.92 -16.21
N SER A 209 16.06 -48.89 -16.51
CA SER A 209 16.37 -50.31 -16.29
C SER A 209 17.48 -50.84 -17.22
N ALA A 210 17.70 -50.18 -18.36
CA ALA A 210 18.82 -50.36 -19.27
C ALA A 210 19.04 -49.08 -20.09
N THR A 211 20.28 -48.83 -20.53
CA THR A 211 20.65 -47.65 -21.33
C THR A 211 20.66 -47.91 -22.83
N GLU A 212 20.71 -49.18 -23.23
CA GLU A 212 20.66 -49.63 -24.63
C GLU A 212 19.44 -50.51 -24.82
N GLY A 213 18.74 -50.28 -25.93
CA GLY A 213 17.51 -50.99 -26.26
C GLY A 213 17.49 -51.44 -27.71
N PHE A 214 16.79 -52.54 -27.94
CA PHE A 214 16.67 -53.20 -29.23
C PHE A 214 15.20 -53.29 -29.63
N ALA A 215 14.94 -53.13 -30.92
CA ALA A 215 13.65 -53.33 -31.56
C ALA A 215 13.89 -53.76 -33.02
N ASP A 216 13.08 -54.68 -33.53
CA ASP A 216 13.20 -55.15 -34.92
C ASP A 216 12.64 -54.12 -35.90
N GLU A 217 13.27 -53.99 -37.07
CA GLU A 217 12.90 -53.01 -38.10
C GLU A 217 11.45 -53.15 -38.60
N ASN A 218 10.89 -54.37 -38.57
CA ASN A 218 9.54 -54.69 -39.03
C ASN A 218 8.54 -54.87 -37.87
N ALA A 219 8.90 -54.45 -36.66
CA ALA A 219 8.04 -54.59 -35.49
C ALA A 219 6.75 -53.75 -35.62
N PRO A 220 5.57 -54.28 -35.23
CA PRO A 220 4.33 -53.52 -35.25
C PRO A 220 4.35 -52.36 -34.25
N VAL A 221 3.56 -51.32 -34.52
CA VAL A 221 3.38 -50.15 -33.63
C VAL A 221 2.94 -50.61 -32.24
N GLY A 222 3.59 -50.06 -31.20
CA GLY A 222 3.36 -50.42 -29.81
C GLY A 222 4.25 -51.56 -29.28
N THR A 223 5.14 -52.12 -30.12
CA THR A 223 6.17 -53.05 -29.65
C THR A 223 7.09 -52.35 -28.65
N LYS A 224 7.35 -53.02 -27.52
CA LYS A 224 8.19 -52.48 -26.44
C LYS A 224 9.65 -52.63 -26.82
N VAL A 225 10.45 -51.59 -26.56
CA VAL A 225 11.91 -51.67 -26.65
C VAL A 225 12.41 -52.56 -25.51
N VAL A 226 13.28 -53.52 -25.81
CA VAL A 226 13.81 -54.49 -24.84
C VAL A 226 15.33 -54.33 -24.64
N ASP A 227 15.84 -54.74 -23.48
CA ASP A 227 17.27 -54.83 -23.21
C ASP A 227 17.92 -56.05 -23.89
N LYS A 228 19.23 -56.24 -23.69
CA LYS A 228 19.99 -57.37 -24.25
C LYS A 228 19.48 -58.77 -23.83
N ASN A 229 18.67 -58.85 -22.78
CA ASN A 229 18.09 -60.09 -22.26
C ASN A 229 16.62 -60.25 -22.68
N GLY A 230 16.07 -59.34 -23.49
CA GLY A 230 14.67 -59.36 -23.93
C GLY A 230 13.67 -58.76 -22.93
N ASN A 231 14.12 -58.06 -21.88
CA ASN A 231 13.21 -57.42 -20.92
C ASN A 231 12.81 -56.01 -21.38
N PRO A 232 11.52 -55.62 -21.34
CA PRO A 232 11.10 -54.28 -21.68
C PRO A 232 11.79 -53.20 -20.84
N ILE A 233 12.36 -52.20 -21.50
CA ILE A 233 13.01 -51.08 -20.82
C ILE A 233 11.97 -50.20 -20.15
N ARG A 234 12.24 -49.83 -18.91
CA ARG A 234 11.43 -48.90 -18.12
C ARG A 234 12.28 -47.73 -17.66
N LEU A 235 11.71 -46.53 -17.75
CA LEU A 235 12.25 -45.32 -17.14
C LEU A 235 11.38 -44.95 -15.95
N ALA A 236 12.01 -44.57 -14.85
CA ALA A 236 11.37 -43.97 -13.69
C ALA A 236 12.00 -42.60 -13.44
N VAL A 237 11.18 -41.61 -13.11
CA VAL A 237 11.66 -40.27 -12.73
C VAL A 237 11.45 -40.10 -11.23
N THR A 238 12.49 -39.67 -10.53
CA THR A 238 12.45 -39.38 -9.10
C THR A 238 12.95 -37.97 -8.85
N ASP A 239 12.32 -37.24 -7.94
CA ASP A 239 12.72 -35.91 -7.52
C ASP A 239 12.68 -35.88 -5.99
N GLU A 240 13.82 -35.63 -5.36
CA GLU A 240 13.94 -35.72 -3.90
C GLU A 240 13.13 -34.64 -3.17
N ASP A 241 12.86 -33.51 -3.81
CA ASP A 241 12.13 -32.40 -3.20
C ASP A 241 10.62 -32.65 -3.20
N LEU A 242 10.10 -33.40 -4.18
CA LEU A 242 8.69 -33.80 -4.22
C LEU A 242 8.31 -34.83 -3.14
N VAL A 243 9.26 -35.67 -2.72
CA VAL A 243 9.01 -36.72 -1.71
C VAL A 243 8.88 -36.13 -0.30
N ARG A 244 9.55 -35.01 -0.02
CA ARG A 244 9.53 -34.33 1.29
C ARG A 244 8.34 -33.38 1.50
N MET A 245 7.49 -33.18 0.49
CA MET A 245 6.31 -32.30 0.59
C MET A 245 5.08 -32.93 1.28
N HIS A 246 5.14 -34.20 1.71
CA HIS A 246 4.06 -34.87 2.45
C HIS A 246 4.45 -35.21 3.89
N ILE A 247 4.40 -34.22 4.79
CA ILE A 247 4.12 -34.41 6.23
C ILE A 247 3.36 -33.17 6.73
#